data_AF-A0A370EWL3-F1
#
_entry.id   AF-A0A370EWL3-F1
#
_cell.length_a   1.000
_cell.length_b   1.000
_cell.length_c   1.000
_cell.angle_alpha   90.00
_cell.angle_beta   90.00
_cell.angle_gamma   90.00
#
_symmetry.space_group_name_H-M   'P 1'
#
loop_
_entity.id
_entity.type
_entity.pdbx_description
1 polymer ?
#
loop_
_entity_poly.entity_id
_entity_poly.type
_entity_poly.pdbx_seq_one_letter_code
_entity_poly.pdbx_strand_id
1 'polypeptide(L)'
;MRQLILSTLFIIHGLSAVAQDHEATMYFTDGTDVAGFASIKFIKESFYGIPKDKISFRVSEDDEAELWDEETVAKIVFHDMGAPVTFEYINITYVDGVQASLFQVIEPGEITLYAEAVTVWDTKNNKIIPPMPKNIKAKRATEKDFAILSNKKKITAYFQCQGINDRLESGEFDRTKIVEMVSYYNENCAVNTSVQK
;
A
#
# COMPACT_ATOMS: atom_id res chain seq x y z
N MET A 1 63.14 -0.93 33.51
CA MET A 1 61.74 -1.16 33.93
C MET A 1 60.86 -0.36 32.99
N ARG A 2 60.38 -0.91 31.86
CA ARG A 2 59.18 -1.76 31.66
C ARG A 2 57.89 -1.09 32.17
N GLN A 3 57.02 -0.77 31.20
CA GLN A 3 55.55 -0.69 31.26
C GLN A 3 54.94 0.55 31.98
N LEU A 4 53.79 1.11 31.61
CA LEU A 4 52.66 0.68 30.76
C LEU A 4 52.11 1.90 29.99
N ILE A 5 51.82 1.71 28.69
CA ILE A 5 50.96 2.60 27.90
C ILE A 5 49.52 2.29 28.33
N LEU A 6 48.82 3.27 28.89
CA LEU A 6 47.41 3.18 29.21
C LEU A 6 46.60 3.52 27.95
N SER A 7 46.37 2.52 27.09
CA SER A 7 45.49 2.65 25.93
C SER A 7 44.03 2.56 26.39
N THR A 8 43.36 3.71 26.47
CA THR A 8 41.92 3.80 26.75
C THR A 8 41.14 3.30 25.55
N LEU A 9 40.68 2.05 25.63
CA LEU A 9 39.71 1.44 24.72
C LEU A 9 38.32 1.99 25.08
N PHE A 10 37.85 3.05 24.40
CA PHE A 10 36.44 3.43 24.46
C PHE A 10 35.69 2.77 23.30
N ILE A 11 34.79 1.88 23.71
CA ILE A 11 33.92 1.05 22.91
C ILE A 11 33.03 1.96 22.05
N ILE A 12 33.19 1.87 20.73
CA ILE A 12 32.20 2.38 19.77
C ILE A 12 30.93 1.57 20.04
N HIS A 13 30.02 2.14 20.83
CA HIS A 13 28.68 1.59 20.95
C HIS A 13 28.09 1.66 19.55
N GLY A 14 27.82 0.48 18.99
CA GLY A 14 27.17 0.38 17.70
C GLY A 14 25.94 1.25 17.73
N LEU A 15 25.91 2.25 16.84
CA LEU A 15 24.65 2.84 16.42
C LEU A 15 23.80 1.66 15.97
N SER A 16 22.85 1.26 16.81
CA SER A 16 21.72 0.49 16.36
C SER A 16 21.19 1.29 15.18
N ALA A 17 21.30 0.75 13.97
CA ALA A 17 20.64 1.32 12.82
C ALA A 17 19.15 1.30 13.18
N VAL A 18 18.66 2.41 13.73
CA VAL A 18 17.25 2.59 14.05
C VAL A 18 16.55 2.37 12.72
N ALA A 19 15.67 1.38 12.66
CA ALA A 19 14.78 1.24 11.53
C ALA A 19 14.06 2.59 11.41
N GLN A 20 14.40 3.37 10.38
CA GLN A 20 13.90 4.72 10.21
C GLN A 20 12.42 4.62 9.92
N ASP A 21 11.57 4.84 10.91
CA ASP A 21 10.14 5.07 10.69
C ASP A 21 9.97 6.32 9.84
N HIS A 22 8.92 6.34 9.02
CA HIS A 22 8.65 7.39 8.05
C HIS A 22 7.66 8.40 8.59
N GLU A 23 7.82 9.67 8.24
CA GLU A 23 6.83 10.70 8.54
C GLU A 23 5.48 10.32 7.92
N ALA A 24 4.44 10.26 8.75
CA ALA A 24 3.13 9.79 8.33
C ALA A 24 1.97 10.49 9.03
N THR A 25 0.80 10.44 8.40
CA THR A 25 -0.50 10.76 9.02
C THR A 25 -1.36 9.51 9.02
N MET A 26 -1.80 9.09 10.20
CA MET A 26 -2.73 7.99 10.40
C MET A 26 -4.14 8.53 10.53
N TYR A 27 -5.09 7.95 9.79
CA TYR A 27 -6.50 8.34 9.77
C TYR A 27 -7.33 7.22 10.36
N PHE A 28 -8.13 7.55 11.37
CA PHE A 28 -8.95 6.59 12.11
C PHE A 28 -10.33 6.41 11.48
N THR A 29 -10.99 5.31 11.83
CA THR A 29 -12.34 4.97 11.35
C THR A 29 -13.42 5.91 11.87
N ASP A 30 -13.17 6.65 12.95
CA ASP A 30 -14.05 7.69 13.50
C ASP A 30 -13.91 9.06 12.79
N GLY A 31 -13.00 9.15 11.81
CA GLY A 31 -12.74 10.35 11.03
C GLY A 31 -11.71 11.30 11.62
N THR A 32 -11.08 10.96 12.76
CA THR A 32 -9.95 11.70 13.31
C THR A 32 -8.63 11.32 12.64
N ASP A 33 -7.59 12.13 12.83
CA ASP A 33 -6.26 11.86 12.31
C ASP A 33 -5.15 12.32 13.27
N VAL A 34 -3.97 11.71 13.13
CA VAL A 34 -2.79 12.04 13.92
C VAL A 34 -1.53 11.96 13.06
N ALA A 35 -0.67 12.98 13.16
CA ALA A 35 0.65 12.99 12.55
C ALA A 35 1.70 12.35 13.47
N GLY A 36 2.69 11.68 12.89
CA GLY A 36 3.75 11.02 13.63
C GLY A 36 4.69 10.25 12.69
N PHE A 37 5.25 9.15 13.21
CA PHE A 37 6.19 8.29 12.51
C PHE A 37 5.65 6.87 12.44
N ALA A 38 5.80 6.23 11.29
CA ALA A 38 5.24 4.91 11.08
C ALA A 38 6.09 3.93 10.26
N SER A 39 5.79 2.65 10.44
CA SER A 39 6.20 1.58 9.55
C SER A 39 5.14 0.48 9.45
N ILE A 40 5.09 -0.22 8.33
CA ILE A 40 4.20 -1.40 8.18
C ILE A 40 4.94 -2.64 8.70
N LYS A 41 4.25 -3.46 9.50
CA LYS A 41 4.73 -4.74 10.02
C LYS A 41 3.79 -5.87 9.58
N PHE A 42 4.34 -7.05 9.34
CA PHE A 42 3.58 -8.27 9.06
C PHE A 42 3.77 -9.26 10.20
N ILE A 43 2.74 -9.42 11.03
CA ILE A 43 2.81 -10.17 12.28
C ILE A 43 2.13 -11.53 12.11
N LYS A 44 2.85 -12.60 12.43
CA LYS A 44 2.27 -13.95 12.50
C LYS A 44 1.64 -14.14 13.86
N GLU A 45 0.31 -14.05 13.94
CA GLU A 45 -0.43 -14.26 15.19
C GLU A 45 -0.50 -15.74 15.59
N SER A 46 -0.27 -16.67 14.66
CA SER A 46 -0.15 -18.10 14.96
C SER A 46 0.81 -18.81 14.01
N PHE A 47 1.29 -19.99 14.40
CA PHE A 47 2.24 -20.80 13.61
C PHE A 47 1.70 -21.18 12.23
N TYR A 48 0.38 -21.32 12.09
CA TYR A 48 -0.32 -21.64 10.84
C TYR A 48 -1.06 -20.45 10.23
N GLY A 49 -0.99 -19.27 10.86
CA GLY A 49 -1.78 -18.10 10.48
C GLY A 49 -1.21 -17.35 9.28
N ILE A 50 -2.11 -16.76 8.50
CA ILE A 50 -1.76 -15.73 7.52
C ILE A 50 -1.21 -14.53 8.32
N PRO A 51 -0.02 -13.99 7.97
CA PRO A 51 0.48 -12.79 8.61
C PRO A 51 -0.53 -11.66 8.47
N LYS A 52 -0.86 -10.99 9.58
CA LYS A 52 -1.65 -9.76 9.53
C LYS A 52 -0.73 -8.57 9.38
N ASP A 53 -1.08 -7.69 8.45
CA ASP A 53 -0.51 -6.37 8.37
C ASP A 53 -0.98 -5.51 9.55
N LYS A 54 -0.04 -4.81 10.16
CA LYS A 54 -0.27 -3.82 11.22
C LYS A 54 0.55 -2.57 10.92
N ILE A 55 0.09 -1.44 11.42
CA ILE A 55 0.81 -0.17 11.39
C ILE A 55 1.50 0.01 12.74
N SER A 56 2.83 0.04 12.74
CA SER A 56 3.63 0.50 13.87
C SER A 56 3.66 2.01 13.83
N PHE A 57 3.17 2.70 14.86
CA PHE A 57 3.00 4.15 14.88
C PHE A 57 3.43 4.76 16.21
N ARG A 58 4.07 5.93 16.16
CA ARG A 58 4.41 6.76 17.31
C ARG A 58 4.22 8.24 16.98
N VAL A 59 3.80 9.04 17.95
CA VAL A 59 3.54 10.47 17.74
C VAL A 59 4.85 11.25 17.63
N SER A 60 5.82 10.97 18.50
CA SER A 60 7.17 11.54 18.45
C SER A 60 8.26 10.48 18.31
N GLU A 61 9.46 10.88 17.89
CA GLU A 61 10.60 9.96 17.72
C GLU A 61 11.09 9.32 19.02
N ASP A 62 10.79 9.94 20.16
CA ASP A 62 11.19 9.46 21.49
C ASP A 62 10.15 8.53 22.12
N ASP A 63 8.94 8.46 21.55
CA ASP A 63 7.87 7.61 22.04
C ASP A 63 8.06 6.14 21.63
N GLU A 64 7.53 5.23 22.46
CA GLU A 64 7.37 3.83 22.08
C GLU A 64 6.29 3.70 20.99
N ALA A 65 6.56 2.87 19.98
CA ALA A 65 5.60 2.63 18.91
C ALA A 65 4.51 1.63 19.33
N GLU A 66 3.27 1.97 19.01
CA GLU A 66 2.10 1.12 19.20
C GLU A 66 1.72 0.44 17.87
N LEU A 67 1.07 -0.72 17.96
CA LEU A 67 0.61 -1.48 16.81
C LEU A 67 -0.88 -1.29 16.61
N TRP A 68 -1.23 -0.82 15.42
CA TRP A 68 -2.59 -0.49 15.02
C TRP A 68 -3.05 -1.38 13.87
N ASP A 69 -4.35 -1.66 13.83
CA ASP A 69 -4.99 -2.55 12.86
C ASP A 69 -6.32 -1.97 12.33
N GLU A 70 -7.03 -2.75 11.52
CA GLU A 70 -8.24 -2.34 10.80
C GLU A 70 -9.40 -1.95 11.71
N GLU A 71 -9.40 -2.35 12.98
CA GLU A 71 -10.51 -2.09 13.90
C GLU A 71 -10.64 -0.59 14.19
N THR A 72 -9.53 0.13 14.15
CA THR A 72 -9.43 1.54 14.54
C THR A 72 -8.87 2.42 13.44
N VAL A 73 -8.04 1.90 12.55
CA VAL A 73 -7.39 2.67 11.49
C VAL A 73 -8.04 2.42 10.15
N ALA A 74 -8.38 3.48 9.44
CA ALA A 74 -8.89 3.41 8.08
C ALA A 74 -7.75 3.39 7.05
N LYS A 75 -6.78 4.30 7.21
CA LYS A 75 -5.66 4.46 6.29
C LYS A 75 -4.46 5.15 6.93
N ILE A 76 -3.32 5.06 6.26
CA ILE A 76 -2.10 5.79 6.59
C ILE A 76 -1.50 6.42 5.34
N VAL A 77 -0.94 7.62 5.47
CA VAL A 77 -0.25 8.34 4.39
C VAL A 77 1.17 8.64 4.83
N PHE A 78 2.16 8.13 4.10
CA PHE A 78 3.58 8.42 4.28
C PHE A 78 3.99 9.62 3.43
N HIS A 79 4.77 10.55 3.97
CA HIS A 79 5.02 11.86 3.35
C HIS A 79 6.45 12.08 2.84
N ASP A 80 7.40 11.27 3.30
CA ASP A 80 8.84 11.41 3.07
C ASP A 80 9.41 10.46 2.00
N MET A 81 8.52 9.86 1.19
CA MET A 81 8.89 8.88 0.15
C MET A 81 9.00 9.50 -1.26
N GLY A 82 9.25 10.80 -1.34
CA GLY A 82 9.34 11.59 -2.58
C GLY A 82 7.99 12.10 -3.08
N ALA A 83 6.94 11.28 -3.02
CA ALA A 83 5.55 11.69 -3.14
C ALA A 83 4.73 11.02 -2.03
N PRO A 84 3.61 11.62 -1.58
CA PRO A 84 2.78 11.00 -0.55
C PRO A 84 2.29 9.62 -0.99
N VAL A 85 2.51 8.60 -0.15
CA VAL A 85 2.05 7.23 -0.42
C VAL A 85 0.99 6.81 0.57
N THR A 86 -0.18 6.47 0.06
CA THR A 86 -1.33 6.06 0.87
C THR A 86 -1.45 4.54 0.92
N PHE A 87 -1.73 4.01 2.10
CA PHE A 87 -2.20 2.66 2.31
C PHE A 87 -3.56 2.67 3.01
N GLU A 88 -4.49 1.86 2.53
CA GLU A 88 -5.86 1.75 3.06
C GLU A 88 -6.15 0.31 3.47
N TYR A 89 -6.88 0.11 4.58
CA TYR A 89 -7.45 -1.19 4.90
C TYR A 89 -8.64 -1.48 3.98
N ILE A 90 -8.57 -2.62 3.27
CA ILE A 90 -9.63 -3.06 2.36
C ILE A 90 -10.14 -4.42 2.82
N ASN A 91 -11.46 -4.51 2.99
CA ASN A 91 -12.14 -5.77 3.23
C ASN A 91 -12.11 -6.65 1.96
N ILE A 92 -11.49 -7.82 2.07
CA ILE A 92 -11.45 -8.86 1.06
C ILE A 92 -12.40 -9.99 1.49
N THR A 93 -13.25 -10.42 0.57
CA THR A 93 -14.14 -11.56 0.83
C THR A 93 -13.49 -12.85 0.35
N TYR A 94 -13.33 -13.79 1.27
CA TYR A 94 -12.88 -15.16 1.05
C TYR A 94 -14.04 -16.14 1.24
N VAL A 95 -13.79 -17.42 0.97
CA VAL A 95 -14.79 -18.48 1.13
C VAL A 95 -15.17 -18.66 2.61
N ASP A 96 -14.23 -18.42 3.51
CA ASP A 96 -14.31 -18.63 4.96
C ASP A 96 -14.59 -17.35 5.77
N GLY A 97 -14.70 -16.19 5.12
CA GLY A 97 -15.03 -14.95 5.81
C GLY A 97 -14.63 -13.69 5.06
N VAL A 98 -14.63 -12.57 5.79
CA VAL A 98 -14.09 -11.30 5.32
C VAL A 98 -12.85 -11.00 6.14
N GLN A 99 -11.77 -10.61 5.47
CA GLN A 99 -10.53 -10.19 6.11
C GLN A 99 -10.11 -8.85 5.56
N ALA A 100 -9.77 -7.92 6.44
CA ALA A 100 -9.14 -6.66 6.07
C ALA A 100 -7.64 -6.84 5.83
N SER A 101 -7.09 -6.11 4.87
CA SER A 101 -5.64 -6.03 4.67
C SER A 101 -5.27 -4.66 4.09
N LEU A 102 -4.05 -4.21 4.36
CA LEU A 102 -3.49 -2.97 3.84
C LEU A 102 -3.17 -3.10 2.35
N PHE A 103 -3.63 -2.13 1.58
CA PHE A 103 -3.26 -1.96 0.19
C PHE A 103 -2.69 -0.57 -0.04
N GLN A 104 -1.56 -0.50 -0.74
CA GLN A 104 -1.09 0.76 -1.32
C GLN A 104 -2.10 1.22 -2.38
N VAL A 105 -2.51 2.47 -2.31
CA VAL A 105 -3.26 3.17 -3.38
C VAL A 105 -2.26 3.61 -4.44
N ILE A 106 -2.36 3.05 -5.64
CA ILE A 106 -1.43 3.32 -6.75
C ILE A 106 -1.96 4.44 -7.64
N GLU A 107 -3.22 4.33 -8.06
CA GLU A 107 -3.88 5.26 -8.96
C GLU A 107 -5.32 5.42 -8.48
N PRO A 108 -5.65 6.46 -7.71
CA PRO A 108 -7.01 6.69 -7.22
C PRO A 108 -7.91 7.25 -8.33
N GLY A 109 -9.21 6.92 -8.29
CA GLY A 109 -10.21 7.51 -9.17
C GLY A 109 -11.52 6.76 -9.14
N GLU A 110 -12.28 6.82 -10.23
CA GLU A 110 -13.50 6.03 -10.39
C GLU A 110 -13.20 4.52 -10.36
N ILE A 111 -12.10 4.13 -11.00
CA ILE A 111 -11.42 2.86 -10.74
C ILE A 111 -10.14 3.18 -9.98
N THR A 112 -9.97 2.56 -8.81
CA THR A 112 -8.72 2.66 -8.06
C THR A 112 -7.84 1.44 -8.27
N LEU A 113 -6.55 1.66 -8.49
CA LEU A 113 -5.53 0.62 -8.46
C LEU A 113 -4.92 0.46 -7.08
N TYR A 114 -4.74 -0.79 -6.71
CA TYR A 114 -4.23 -1.20 -5.42
C TYR A 114 -3.13 -2.26 -5.55
N ALA A 115 -2.19 -2.30 -4.61
CA ALA A 115 -1.29 -3.44 -4.40
C ALA A 115 -1.21 -3.80 -2.92
N GLU A 116 -1.24 -5.09 -2.59
CA GLU A 116 -1.14 -5.55 -1.20
C GLU A 116 0.18 -5.12 -0.58
N ALA A 117 0.14 -4.60 0.65
CA ALA A 117 1.32 -4.11 1.35
C ALA A 117 2.44 -5.16 1.44
N VAL A 118 2.11 -6.44 1.64
CA VAL A 118 3.09 -7.54 1.68
C VAL A 118 3.92 -7.66 0.39
N THR A 119 3.42 -7.14 -0.73
CA THR A 119 4.10 -7.18 -2.03
C THR A 119 4.85 -5.90 -2.38
N VAL A 120 4.61 -4.81 -1.66
CA VAL A 120 5.17 -3.48 -1.95
C VAL A 120 5.94 -2.87 -0.77
N TRP A 121 5.89 -3.47 0.41
CA TRP A 121 6.61 -2.99 1.59
C TRP A 121 7.77 -3.93 1.96
N ASP A 122 8.98 -3.41 1.87
CA ASP A 122 10.19 -4.09 2.33
C ASP A 122 10.39 -3.79 3.82
N THR A 123 9.90 -4.69 4.69
CA THR A 123 10.01 -4.55 6.15
C THR A 123 11.45 -4.51 6.65
N LYS A 124 12.40 -5.09 5.91
CA LYS A 124 13.81 -5.15 6.32
C LYS A 124 14.48 -3.80 6.15
N ASN A 125 14.20 -3.13 5.04
CA ASN A 125 14.79 -1.85 4.70
C ASN A 125 13.86 -0.67 4.96
N ASN A 126 12.66 -0.94 5.49
CA ASN A 126 11.58 0.02 5.70
C ASN A 126 11.38 0.91 4.48
N LYS A 127 11.06 0.33 3.32
CA LYS A 127 10.89 1.10 2.08
C LYS A 127 9.83 0.50 1.18
N ILE A 128 9.34 1.31 0.26
CA ILE A 128 8.44 0.85 -0.79
C ILE A 128 9.24 0.26 -1.95
N ILE A 129 8.73 -0.85 -2.47
CA ILE A 129 9.17 -1.45 -3.73
C ILE A 129 8.06 -1.28 -4.78
N PRO A 130 8.41 -0.94 -6.04
CA PRO A 130 7.41 -0.80 -7.09
C PRO A 130 6.58 -2.09 -7.26
N PRO A 131 5.24 -1.99 -7.32
CA PRO A 131 4.39 -3.16 -7.51
C PRO A 131 4.61 -3.76 -8.90
N MET A 132 4.76 -5.08 -8.95
CA MET A 132 4.72 -5.79 -10.22
C MET A 132 3.29 -5.73 -10.79
N PRO A 133 3.10 -5.56 -12.12
CA PRO A 133 1.77 -5.46 -12.72
C PRO A 133 0.81 -6.59 -12.36
N LYS A 134 1.32 -7.82 -12.18
CA LYS A 134 0.54 -9.00 -11.78
C LYS A 134 -0.07 -8.91 -10.37
N ASN A 135 0.53 -8.12 -9.47
CA ASN A 135 0.08 -7.92 -8.10
C ASN A 135 -0.88 -6.72 -7.98
N ILE A 136 -1.00 -5.92 -9.04
CA ILE A 136 -1.91 -4.77 -9.08
C ILE A 136 -3.34 -5.26 -9.28
N LYS A 137 -4.24 -4.79 -8.43
CA LYS A 137 -5.68 -5.07 -8.46
C LYS A 137 -6.44 -3.78 -8.76
N ALA A 138 -7.58 -3.89 -9.42
CA ALA A 138 -8.46 -2.77 -9.72
C ALA A 138 -9.79 -2.96 -9.01
N LYS A 139 -10.40 -1.88 -8.53
CA LYS A 139 -11.70 -1.90 -7.85
C LYS A 139 -12.37 -0.54 -7.94
N ARG A 140 -13.69 -0.51 -8.13
CA ARG A 140 -14.54 0.69 -7.94
C ARG A 140 -15.04 0.77 -6.51
N ALA A 141 -15.36 1.96 -6.03
CA ALA A 141 -15.89 2.16 -4.68
C ALA A 141 -17.18 1.32 -4.40
N THR A 142 -18.00 1.10 -5.43
CA THR A 142 -19.26 0.32 -5.30
C THR A 142 -19.06 -1.20 -5.36
N GLU A 143 -17.85 -1.67 -5.68
CA GLU A 143 -17.56 -3.09 -5.83
C GLU A 143 -17.17 -3.71 -4.49
N LYS A 144 -17.59 -4.96 -4.28
CA LYS A 144 -17.17 -5.73 -3.11
C LYS A 144 -15.78 -6.33 -3.31
N ASP A 145 -15.56 -6.93 -4.48
CA ASP A 145 -14.36 -7.67 -4.83
C ASP A 145 -13.51 -6.93 -5.87
N PHE A 146 -12.22 -7.29 -5.95
CA PHE A 146 -11.34 -6.78 -7.01
C PHE A 146 -11.69 -7.35 -8.38
N ALA A 147 -11.50 -6.54 -9.41
CA ALA A 147 -11.70 -6.91 -10.80
C ALA A 147 -10.67 -7.96 -11.27
N ILE A 148 -11.15 -8.94 -12.06
CA ILE A 148 -10.30 -9.97 -12.65
C ILE A 148 -9.80 -9.50 -14.03
N LEU A 149 -8.65 -8.84 -14.07
CA LEU A 149 -8.06 -8.29 -15.30
C LEU A 149 -7.03 -9.26 -15.93
N SER A 150 -7.44 -10.49 -16.20
CA SER A 150 -6.51 -11.57 -16.61
C SER A 150 -6.25 -11.64 -18.12
N ASN A 151 -7.12 -11.06 -18.95
CA ASN A 151 -6.98 -11.05 -20.41
C ASN A 151 -7.77 -9.89 -21.02
N LYS A 152 -7.51 -9.60 -22.31
CA LYS A 152 -8.18 -8.54 -23.06
C LYS A 152 -9.70 -8.55 -22.93
N LYS A 153 -10.34 -9.73 -23.05
CA LYS A 153 -11.81 -9.85 -22.94
C LYS A 153 -12.33 -9.35 -21.60
N LYS A 154 -11.68 -9.73 -20.49
CA LYS A 154 -12.09 -9.29 -19.15
C LYS A 154 -11.78 -7.81 -18.91
N ILE A 155 -10.67 -7.32 -19.44
CA ILE A 155 -10.31 -5.89 -19.37
C ILE A 155 -11.38 -5.06 -20.08
N THR A 156 -11.68 -5.36 -21.34
CA THR A 156 -12.74 -4.68 -22.11
C THR A 156 -14.08 -4.71 -21.38
N ALA A 157 -14.48 -5.86 -20.81
CA ALA A 157 -15.73 -6.00 -20.09
C ALA A 157 -15.80 -5.16 -18.80
N TYR A 158 -14.68 -4.99 -18.11
CA TYR A 158 -14.61 -4.23 -16.86
C TYR A 158 -14.60 -2.71 -17.08
N PHE A 159 -13.80 -2.26 -18.04
CA PHE A 159 -13.66 -0.83 -18.31
C PHE A 159 -14.82 -0.27 -19.12
N GLN A 160 -15.40 -1.04 -20.05
CA GLN A 160 -16.49 -0.58 -20.92
C GLN A 160 -16.21 0.77 -21.61
N CYS A 161 -14.94 1.04 -21.96
CA CYS A 161 -14.52 2.28 -22.60
C CYS A 161 -13.95 2.01 -23.99
N GLN A 162 -14.53 2.64 -25.02
CA GLN A 162 -14.09 2.46 -26.40
C GLN A 162 -12.61 2.83 -26.59
N GLY A 163 -12.17 3.95 -26.01
CA GLY A 163 -10.77 4.36 -26.11
C GLY A 163 -9.77 3.35 -25.52
N ILE A 164 -10.17 2.54 -24.55
CA ILE A 164 -9.35 1.45 -24.01
C ILE A 164 -9.38 0.24 -24.96
N ASN A 165 -10.54 -0.07 -25.54
CA ASN A 165 -10.67 -1.16 -26.50
C ASN A 165 -9.78 -0.94 -27.73
N ASP A 166 -9.81 0.27 -28.28
CA ASP A 166 -9.00 0.64 -29.45
C ASP A 166 -7.49 0.49 -29.16
N ARG A 167 -7.05 0.88 -27.96
CA ARG A 167 -5.64 0.76 -27.51
C ARG A 167 -5.21 -0.66 -27.20
N LEU A 168 -6.14 -1.50 -26.73
CA LEU A 168 -5.91 -2.94 -26.60
C LEU A 168 -5.88 -3.64 -27.97
N GLU A 169 -6.50 -3.08 -29.00
CA GLU A 169 -6.45 -3.58 -30.38
C GLU A 169 -5.16 -3.16 -31.09
N SER A 170 -4.71 -1.93 -30.89
CA SER A 170 -3.43 -1.44 -31.44
C SER A 170 -2.20 -2.04 -30.76
N GLY A 171 -2.36 -2.64 -29.58
CA GLY A 171 -1.25 -3.11 -28.73
C GLY A 171 -0.59 -1.99 -27.93
N GLU A 172 -1.13 -0.77 -27.97
CA GLU A 172 -0.70 0.33 -27.11
C GLU A 172 -0.88 -0.02 -25.64
N PHE A 173 -1.96 -0.73 -25.31
CA PHE A 173 -2.23 -1.25 -23.98
C PHE A 173 -2.11 -2.76 -23.89
N ASP A 174 -1.53 -3.20 -22.78
CA ASP A 174 -1.57 -4.56 -22.30
C ASP A 174 -1.60 -4.57 -20.76
N ARG A 175 -1.48 -5.76 -20.15
CA ARG A 175 -1.56 -5.89 -18.69
C ARG A 175 -0.38 -5.24 -17.95
N THR A 176 0.76 -5.07 -18.61
CA THR A 176 1.95 -4.41 -18.03
C THR A 176 1.73 -2.91 -17.86
N LYS A 177 0.88 -2.32 -18.71
CA LYS A 177 0.50 -0.90 -18.70
C LYS A 177 -0.81 -0.62 -17.96
N ILE A 178 -1.14 -1.42 -16.94
CA ILE A 178 -2.42 -1.28 -16.23
C ILE A 178 -2.57 0.09 -15.55
N VAL A 179 -1.47 0.70 -15.09
CA VAL A 179 -1.48 2.03 -14.45
C VAL A 179 -1.88 3.10 -15.46
N GLU A 180 -1.22 3.13 -16.62
CA GLU A 180 -1.57 4.04 -17.73
C GLU A 180 -3.01 3.84 -18.20
N MET A 181 -3.47 2.59 -18.27
CA MET A 181 -4.83 2.25 -18.67
C MET A 181 -5.89 2.79 -17.70
N VAL A 182 -5.67 2.68 -16.38
CA VAL A 182 -6.59 3.20 -15.38
C VAL A 182 -6.55 4.72 -15.32
N SER A 183 -5.37 5.34 -15.38
CA SER A 183 -5.24 6.80 -15.48
C SER A 183 -6.02 7.32 -16.70
N TYR A 184 -5.84 6.70 -17.88
CA TYR A 184 -6.62 7.04 -19.08
C TYR A 184 -8.13 6.90 -18.85
N TYR A 185 -8.57 5.80 -18.20
CA TYR A 185 -9.98 5.58 -17.90
C TYR A 185 -10.56 6.69 -17.02
N ASN A 186 -9.86 6.99 -15.92
CA ASN A 186 -10.31 7.95 -14.92
C ASN A 186 -10.40 9.36 -15.51
N GLU A 187 -9.48 9.72 -16.42
CA GLU A 187 -9.47 11.03 -17.08
C GLU A 187 -10.48 11.14 -18.24
N ASN A 188 -10.65 10.08 -19.04
CA ASN A 188 -11.32 10.18 -20.34
C ASN A 188 -12.65 9.43 -20.44
N CYS A 189 -12.91 8.48 -19.55
CA CYS A 189 -14.06 7.57 -19.65
C CYS A 189 -15.03 7.70 -18.47
N ALA A 190 -14.53 7.95 -17.26
CA ALA A 190 -15.35 8.01 -16.03
C ALA A 190 -16.46 9.08 -16.07
N VAL A 191 -16.27 10.15 -16.85
CA VAL A 191 -17.22 11.27 -16.99
C VAL A 191 -18.51 10.87 -17.74
N ASN A 192 -18.50 9.77 -18.50
CA ASN A 192 -19.65 9.37 -19.33
C ASN A 192 -20.64 8.42 -18.63
N THR A 193 -20.38 8.00 -17.40
CA THR A 193 -21.20 7.00 -16.68
C THR A 193 -22.30 7.59 -15.77
N SER A 194 -22.37 8.92 -15.61
CA SER A 194 -23.38 9.60 -14.78
C SER A 194 -24.63 10.07 -15.54
N VAL A 195 -24.70 9.87 -16.86
CA VAL A 195 -25.81 10.37 -17.72
C VAL A 195 -26.85 9.27 -18.06
N GLN A 196 -26.68 8.05 -17.57
CA GLN A 196 -27.68 6.98 -17.72
C GLN A 196 -27.94 6.26 -16.39
N LYS A 197 -28.62 6.96 -15.48
CA LYS A 197 -29.44 6.34 -14.43
C LYS A 197 -30.79 7.04 -14.35
#